data_AF-A0A4R1B291-F1
#
_entry.id   AF-A0A4R1B291-F1
#
_cell.length_a   1.000
_cell.length_b   1.000
_cell.length_c   1.000
_cell.angle_alpha   90.00
_cell.angle_beta   90.00
_cell.angle_gamma   90.00
#
_symmetry.space_group_name_H-M   'P 1'
#
loop_
_entity.id
_entity.type
_entity.pdbx_description
1 polymer ?
#
loop_
_entity_poly.entity_id
_entity_poly.type
_entity_poly.pdbx_seq_one_letter_code
_entity_poly.pdbx_strand_id
1 'polypeptide(L)'
;MERISWNQYFIAQSHLLALRSTCTRLSVGATIVRDKRIIAGGYNGSIAGGEHCIDEGCYVIDNHCVRTIHAEMNAILQCAKFGVPTSGADLYVTHFPCLQCCKAIIQAGIKTVFYSKDYKNHPYAMNLFEMAGVKVEQVEGNEISIEFHSQGNNQ
;
A
#
# COMPACT_ATOMS: atom_id res chain seq x y z
N MET A 1 3.11 -28.87 6.61
CA MET A 1 3.13 -27.55 5.97
C MET A 1 2.21 -26.65 6.78
N GLU A 2 2.76 -25.62 7.41
CA GLU A 2 1.98 -24.69 8.24
C GLU A 2 1.34 -23.64 7.32
N ARG A 3 0.04 -23.39 7.50
CA ARG A 3 -0.71 -22.45 6.67
C ARG A 3 -0.60 -21.05 7.26
N ILE A 4 -0.15 -20.09 6.45
CA ILE A 4 -0.10 -18.68 6.85
C ILE A 4 -1.49 -18.13 7.18
N SER A 5 -1.53 -17.19 8.12
CA SER A 5 -2.75 -16.47 8.47
C SER A 5 -3.21 -15.54 7.34
N TRP A 6 -4.46 -15.07 7.41
CA TRP A 6 -4.98 -14.11 6.43
C TRP A 6 -4.19 -12.79 6.42
N ASN A 7 -3.81 -12.28 7.59
CA ASN A 7 -3.02 -11.04 7.67
C ASN A 7 -1.63 -11.23 7.03
N GLN A 8 -0.97 -12.36 7.29
CA GLN A 8 0.29 -12.71 6.63
C GLN A 8 0.15 -12.83 5.11
N TYR A 9 -0.94 -13.45 4.63
CA TYR A 9 -1.22 -13.56 3.20
C TYR A 9 -1.38 -12.18 2.54
N PHE A 10 -2.26 -11.32 3.06
CA PHE A 10 -2.54 -10.02 2.43
C PHE A 10 -1.39 -9.00 2.58
N ILE A 11 -0.64 -9.06 3.67
CA ILE A 11 0.56 -8.22 3.80
C ILE A 11 1.66 -8.69 2.84
N ALA A 12 1.83 -10.00 2.63
CA ALA A 12 2.75 -10.55 1.63
C ALA A 12 2.37 -10.12 0.21
N GLN A 13 1.07 -10.11 -0.13
CA GLN A 13 0.57 -9.58 -1.40
C GLN A 13 0.91 -8.09 -1.58
N SER A 14 0.84 -7.31 -0.51
CA SER A 14 1.22 -5.89 -0.54
C SER A 14 2.73 -5.70 -0.75
N HIS A 15 3.57 -6.56 -0.16
CA HIS A 15 5.01 -6.59 -0.44
C HIS A 15 5.31 -7.00 -1.88
N LEU A 16 4.58 -7.98 -2.44
CA LEU A 16 4.69 -8.36 -3.85
C LEU A 16 4.36 -7.18 -4.78
N LEU A 17 3.31 -6.41 -4.49
CA LEU A 17 2.98 -5.20 -5.25
C LEU A 17 4.09 -4.14 -5.14
N ALA A 18 4.69 -3.98 -3.97
CA ALA A 18 5.79 -3.02 -3.74
C ALA A 18 7.01 -3.29 -4.64
N LEU A 19 7.22 -4.54 -5.09
CA LEU A 19 8.29 -4.88 -6.05
C LEU A 19 8.13 -4.18 -7.42
N ARG A 20 6.93 -3.68 -7.73
CA ARG A 20 6.67 -2.88 -8.94
C ARG A 20 6.79 -1.37 -8.72
N SER A 21 7.11 -0.92 -7.49
CA SER A 21 7.37 0.50 -7.21
C SER A 21 8.44 1.04 -8.15
N THR A 22 8.23 2.29 -8.57
CA THR A 22 9.20 3.01 -9.40
C THR A 22 9.80 4.21 -8.66
N CYS A 23 9.60 4.31 -7.35
CA CYS A 23 10.26 5.31 -6.50
C CYS A 23 11.51 4.72 -5.86
N THR A 24 12.66 5.38 -6.06
CA THR A 24 13.95 4.93 -5.50
C THR A 24 14.12 5.27 -4.02
N ARG A 25 13.26 6.11 -3.44
CA ARG A 25 13.33 6.50 -2.02
C ARG A 25 12.61 5.53 -1.09
N LEU A 26 11.51 4.93 -1.54
CA LEU A 26 10.70 4.01 -0.76
C LEU A 26 9.82 3.17 -1.67
N SER A 27 9.81 1.86 -1.48
CA SER A 27 8.93 0.94 -2.21
C SER A 27 7.74 0.56 -1.34
N VAL A 28 6.56 1.05 -1.73
CA VAL A 28 5.30 0.86 -1.00
C VAL A 28 4.33 0.10 -1.88
N GLY A 29 3.63 -0.85 -1.28
CA GLY A 29 2.52 -1.56 -1.90
C GLY A 29 1.33 -1.61 -0.95
N ALA A 30 0.13 -1.62 -1.51
CA ALA A 30 -1.12 -1.65 -0.77
C ALA A 30 -2.13 -2.57 -1.45
N THR A 31 -2.93 -3.28 -0.66
CA THR A 31 -3.99 -4.19 -1.11
C THR A 31 -5.28 -3.85 -0.38
N ILE A 32 -6.38 -3.68 -1.10
CA ILE A 32 -7.71 -3.53 -0.51
C ILE A 32 -8.43 -4.87 -0.57
N VAL A 33 -9.00 -5.27 0.56
CA VAL A 33 -9.61 -6.58 0.79
C VAL A 33 -11.03 -6.41 1.31
N ARG A 34 -11.98 -7.16 0.74
CA ARG A 34 -13.34 -7.31 1.27
C ARG A 34 -13.69 -8.79 1.32
N ASP A 35 -14.25 -9.25 2.43
CA ASP A 35 -14.70 -10.64 2.60
C ASP A 35 -13.60 -11.66 2.22
N LYS A 36 -12.36 -11.37 2.65
CA LYS A 36 -11.15 -12.16 2.34
C LYS A 36 -10.85 -12.30 0.84
N ARG A 37 -11.34 -11.37 0.02
CA ARG A 37 -11.05 -11.27 -1.42
C ARG A 37 -10.37 -9.94 -1.71
N ILE A 38 -9.32 -9.98 -2.52
CA ILE A 38 -8.65 -8.78 -3.00
C ILE A 38 -9.56 -8.10 -4.02
N ILE A 39 -9.83 -6.82 -3.83
CA ILE A 39 -10.66 -6.02 -4.74
C ILE A 39 -9.88 -4.93 -5.48
N ALA A 40 -8.72 -4.53 -4.94
CA ALA A 40 -7.79 -3.61 -5.58
C ALA A 40 -6.38 -3.76 -5.01
N GLY A 41 -5.40 -3.28 -5.76
CA GLY A 41 -4.00 -3.20 -5.36
C GLY A 41 -3.33 -1.95 -5.95
N GLY A 42 -2.30 -1.48 -5.28
CA GLY A 42 -1.52 -0.33 -5.71
C GLY A 42 -0.08 -0.44 -5.25
N TYR A 43 0.79 0.27 -5.97
CA TYR A 43 2.17 0.54 -5.57
C TYR A 43 2.47 2.01 -5.86
N ASN A 44 3.48 2.58 -5.23
CA ASN A 44 3.82 3.97 -5.49
C ASN A 44 4.58 4.14 -6.81
N GLY A 45 4.09 5.05 -7.65
CA GLY A 45 4.61 5.28 -8.99
C GLY A 45 4.02 6.53 -9.63
N SER A 46 4.59 6.96 -10.75
CA SER A 46 4.07 8.09 -11.51
C SER A 46 2.67 7.83 -12.06
N ILE A 47 2.03 8.86 -12.58
CA ILE A 47 0.80 8.71 -13.35
C ILE A 47 1.02 7.76 -14.54
N ALA A 48 -0.04 7.08 -14.97
CA ALA A 48 0.04 6.22 -16.15
C ALA A 48 0.47 7.04 -17.39
N GLY A 49 1.53 6.59 -18.07
CA GLY A 49 2.10 7.27 -19.24
C GLY A 49 3.02 8.44 -18.92
N GLY A 50 3.26 8.75 -17.64
CA GLY A 50 4.22 9.76 -17.21
C GLY A 50 5.62 9.19 -16.97
N GLU A 51 6.59 10.08 -16.77
CA GLU A 51 7.97 9.73 -16.39
C GLU A 51 8.01 9.10 -14.99
N HIS A 52 8.76 8.01 -14.83
CA HIS A 52 8.97 7.37 -13.53
C HIS A 52 10.25 7.85 -12.84
N CYS A 53 10.34 7.68 -11.51
CA CYS A 53 11.54 8.11 -10.77
C CYS A 53 12.77 7.25 -11.09
N ILE A 54 12.59 6.02 -11.58
CA ILE A 54 13.67 5.17 -12.07
C ILE A 54 14.27 5.67 -13.38
N ASP A 55 13.52 6.46 -14.15
CA ASP A 55 13.96 7.00 -15.44
C ASP A 55 14.56 8.41 -15.26
N GLU A 56 13.81 9.30 -14.62
CA GLU A 56 14.11 10.75 -14.54
C GLU A 56 14.45 11.24 -13.12
N GLY A 57 14.66 10.30 -12.19
CA GLY A 57 14.88 10.62 -10.78
C GLY A 57 13.61 11.07 -10.04
N CYS A 58 13.70 11.09 -8.71
CA CYS A 58 12.61 11.59 -7.88
C CYS A 58 12.44 13.11 -8.08
N TYR A 59 11.21 13.56 -8.35
CA TYR A 59 10.88 14.99 -8.30
C TYR A 59 10.54 15.37 -6.86
N VAL A 60 11.44 16.10 -6.19
CA VAL A 60 11.39 16.34 -4.74
C VAL A 60 11.03 17.79 -4.43
N ILE A 61 10.01 17.99 -3.59
CA ILE A 61 9.61 19.28 -3.01
C ILE A 61 9.53 19.09 -1.49
N ASP A 62 10.11 19.98 -0.70
CA ASP A 62 10.13 19.92 0.76
C ASP A 62 10.54 18.54 1.32
N ASN A 63 11.57 17.93 0.72
CA ASN A 63 12.09 16.60 1.04
C ASN A 63 11.10 15.42 0.81
N HIS A 64 9.98 15.66 0.12
CA HIS A 64 9.02 14.64 -0.28
C HIS A 64 9.06 14.43 -1.80
N CYS A 65 9.04 13.17 -2.24
CA CYS A 65 8.87 12.88 -3.67
C CYS A 65 7.40 13.12 -4.04
N VAL A 66 7.17 14.09 -4.94
CA VAL A 66 5.82 14.46 -5.39
C VAL A 66 5.50 13.88 -6.78
N ARG A 67 6.46 13.19 -7.43
CA ARG A 67 6.24 12.52 -8.72
C ARG A 67 5.25 11.37 -8.60
N THR A 68 5.24 10.68 -7.46
CA THR A 68 4.49 9.44 -7.30
C THR A 68 3.13 9.64 -6.67
N ILE A 69 2.12 8.99 -7.23
CA ILE A 69 0.91 8.63 -6.49
C ILE A 69 1.30 7.51 -5.51
N HIS A 70 0.87 7.63 -4.25
CA HIS A 70 1.14 6.65 -3.21
C HIS A 70 0.36 5.34 -3.43
N ALA A 71 0.84 4.24 -2.85
CA ALA A 71 0.28 2.91 -3.08
C ALA A 71 -1.19 2.81 -2.63
N GLU A 72 -1.50 3.36 -1.46
CA GLU A 72 -2.84 3.40 -0.86
C GLU A 72 -3.80 4.17 -1.77
N MET A 73 -3.35 5.31 -2.29
CA MET A 73 -4.13 6.13 -3.20
C MET A 73 -4.34 5.42 -4.54
N ASN A 74 -3.32 4.77 -5.10
CA ASN A 74 -3.47 3.98 -6.33
C ASN A 74 -4.49 2.84 -6.15
N ALA A 75 -4.52 2.16 -5.00
CA ALA A 75 -5.53 1.14 -4.74
C ALA A 75 -6.95 1.73 -4.64
N ILE A 76 -7.12 2.86 -3.95
CA ILE A 76 -8.42 3.58 -3.88
C ILE A 76 -8.85 4.08 -5.27
N LEU A 77 -7.94 4.66 -6.04
CA LEU A 77 -8.20 5.13 -7.41
C LEU A 77 -8.59 4.00 -8.34
N GLN A 78 -8.00 2.80 -8.19
CA GLN A 78 -8.41 1.62 -8.94
C GLN A 78 -9.87 1.27 -8.66
N CYS A 79 -10.27 1.24 -7.38
CA CYS A 79 -11.66 1.04 -6.99
C CYS A 79 -12.58 2.09 -7.60
N ALA A 80 -12.23 3.38 -7.51
CA ALA A 80 -13.01 4.47 -8.09
C ALA A 80 -13.15 4.34 -9.62
N LYS A 81 -12.05 4.03 -10.31
CA LYS A 81 -12.01 3.87 -11.77
C LYS A 81 -12.91 2.73 -12.26
N PHE A 82 -12.99 1.64 -11.50
CA PHE A 82 -13.78 0.46 -11.87
C PHE A 82 -15.15 0.37 -11.19
N GLY A 83 -15.57 1.40 -10.46
CA GLY A 83 -16.88 1.40 -9.78
C GLY A 83 -17.00 0.36 -8.67
N VAL A 84 -15.89 -0.02 -8.04
CA VAL A 84 -15.87 -0.96 -6.91
C VAL A 84 -15.90 -0.16 -5.62
N PRO A 85 -16.92 -0.31 -4.75
CA PRO A 85 -16.96 0.43 -3.50
C PRO A 85 -15.80 0.01 -2.59
N THR A 86 -15.21 0.95 -1.85
CA THR A 86 -14.22 0.71 -0.79
C THR A 86 -14.84 0.67 0.61
N SER A 87 -16.06 1.18 0.76
CA SER A 87 -16.76 1.23 2.05
C SER A 87 -16.86 -0.15 2.71
N GLY A 88 -16.47 -0.23 3.99
CA GLY A 88 -16.47 -1.48 4.76
C GLY A 88 -15.31 -2.43 4.46
N ALA A 89 -14.39 -2.10 3.55
CA ALA A 89 -13.22 -2.93 3.25
C ALA A 89 -12.06 -2.67 4.22
N ASP A 90 -11.08 -3.57 4.19
CA ASP A 90 -9.81 -3.47 4.90
C ASP A 90 -8.68 -3.12 3.92
N LEU A 91 -7.66 -2.41 4.39
CA LEU A 91 -6.47 -2.05 3.63
C LEU A 91 -5.21 -2.61 4.30
N TYR A 92 -4.41 -3.35 3.53
CA TYR A 92 -3.09 -3.82 3.91
C TYR A 92 -2.05 -2.97 3.19
N VAL A 93 -1.01 -2.50 3.89
CA VAL A 93 0.03 -1.63 3.30
C VAL A 93 1.41 -1.95 3.88
N THR A 94 2.45 -1.88 3.06
CA THR A 94 3.80 -2.25 3.53
C THR A 94 4.39 -1.25 4.53
N HIS A 95 3.98 0.02 4.48
CA HIS A 95 4.45 1.09 5.36
C HIS A 95 3.26 1.86 5.91
N PHE A 96 3.38 2.39 7.13
CA PHE A 96 2.34 3.21 7.72
C PHE A 96 1.95 4.38 6.78
N PRO A 97 0.64 4.63 6.55
CA PRO A 97 0.21 5.64 5.58
C PRO A 97 0.63 7.06 5.96
N CYS A 98 0.99 7.87 4.97
CA CYS A 98 1.21 9.30 5.22
C CYS A 98 -0.11 10.02 5.58
N LEU A 99 -0.02 11.22 6.16
CA LEU A 99 -1.21 11.97 6.61
C LEU A 99 -2.27 12.16 5.51
N GLN A 100 -1.86 12.38 4.26
CA GLN A 100 -2.81 12.53 3.16
C GLN A 100 -3.50 11.21 2.80
N CYS A 101 -2.75 10.11 2.77
CA CYS A 101 -3.31 8.78 2.61
C CYS A 101 -4.27 8.43 3.75
N CYS A 102 -3.95 8.74 5.02
CA CYS A 102 -4.85 8.52 6.16
C CYS A 102 -6.22 9.18 5.93
N LYS A 103 -6.23 10.47 5.56
CA LYS A 103 -7.47 11.19 5.26
C LYS A 103 -8.25 10.55 4.13
N ALA A 104 -7.57 10.16 3.05
CA ALA A 104 -8.20 9.49 1.90
C ALA A 104 -8.78 8.13 2.28
N ILE A 105 -8.06 7.32 3.06
CA ILE A 105 -8.48 6.01 3.57
C ILE A 105 -9.75 6.14 4.40
N ILE A 106 -9.76 7.09 5.34
CA ILE A 106 -10.93 7.40 6.19
C ILE A 106 -12.12 7.78 5.30
N GLN A 107 -11.94 8.73 4.38
CA GLN A 107 -13.02 9.22 3.53
C GLN A 107 -13.52 8.18 2.52
N ALA A 108 -12.68 7.23 2.13
CA ALA A 108 -13.04 6.08 1.29
C ALA A 108 -13.87 5.03 2.05
N GLY A 109 -14.07 5.17 3.36
CA GLY A 109 -14.88 4.27 4.17
C GLY A 109 -14.21 2.94 4.52
N ILE A 110 -12.88 2.86 4.40
CA ILE A 110 -12.09 1.71 4.87
C ILE A 110 -12.23 1.59 6.40
N LYS A 111 -12.33 0.36 6.92
CA LYS A 111 -12.59 0.10 8.34
C LYS A 111 -11.37 -0.35 9.12
N THR A 112 -10.44 -1.03 8.48
CA THR A 112 -9.20 -1.48 9.12
C THR A 112 -8.01 -1.18 8.22
N VAL A 113 -6.93 -0.70 8.83
CA VAL A 113 -5.61 -0.54 8.20
C VAL A 113 -4.63 -1.48 8.89
N PHE A 114 -4.08 -2.40 8.11
CA PHE A 114 -3.00 -3.28 8.52
C PHE A 114 -1.70 -2.79 7.88
N TYR A 115 -0.65 -2.59 8.68
CA TYR A 115 0.64 -2.12 8.17
C TYR A 115 1.81 -3.00 8.64
N SER A 116 2.89 -3.08 7.84
CA SER A 116 4.05 -3.91 8.18
C SER A 116 5.17 -3.12 8.87
N LYS A 117 5.60 -2.00 8.29
CA LYS A 117 6.70 -1.17 8.81
C LYS A 117 6.18 0.18 9.29
N ASP A 118 6.62 0.58 10.47
CA ASP A 118 6.42 1.97 10.91
C ASP A 118 7.21 2.91 10.02
N TYR A 119 6.54 3.98 9.56
CA TYR A 119 7.16 5.00 8.74
C TYR A 119 6.77 6.37 9.25
N LYS A 120 7.71 7.00 9.99
CA LYS A 120 7.67 8.42 10.42
C LYS A 120 6.26 8.94 10.68
N ASN A 121 5.62 8.36 11.70
CA ASN A 121 4.22 8.64 12.00
C ASN A 121 4.07 10.08 12.50
N HIS A 122 3.31 10.92 11.79
CA HIS A 122 2.85 12.19 12.34
C HIS A 122 1.75 11.87 13.38
N PRO A 123 1.84 12.30 14.65
CA PRO A 123 0.88 11.92 15.69
C PRO A 123 -0.59 12.17 15.32
N TYR A 124 -0.83 13.24 14.56
CA TYR A 124 -2.16 13.57 14.03
C TYR A 124 -2.78 12.47 13.14
N ALA A 125 -1.99 11.67 12.42
CA ALA A 125 -2.51 10.58 11.60
C ALA A 125 -3.22 9.50 12.44
N MET A 126 -2.63 9.11 13.56
CA MET A 126 -3.23 8.15 14.51
C MET A 126 -4.50 8.73 15.14
N ASN A 127 -4.45 10.01 15.54
CA ASN A 127 -5.62 10.70 16.08
C ASN A 127 -6.79 10.75 15.08
N LEU A 128 -6.51 10.98 13.79
CA LEU A 128 -7.56 10.95 12.76
C LEU A 128 -8.19 9.57 12.60
N PHE A 129 -7.40 8.49 12.61
CA PHE A 129 -7.95 7.13 12.55
C PHE A 129 -8.81 6.80 13.77
N GLU A 130 -8.34 7.18 14.97
CA GLU A 130 -9.09 7.02 16.22
C GLU A 130 -10.43 7.78 16.19
N MET A 131 -10.40 9.07 15.82
CA MET A 131 -11.60 9.90 15.69
C MET A 131 -12.61 9.33 14.68
N ALA A 132 -12.12 8.71 13.60
CA ALA A 132 -12.96 8.12 12.56
C ALA A 132 -13.42 6.69 12.88
N GLY A 133 -12.97 6.10 13.99
CA GLY A 133 -13.24 4.70 14.34
C GLY A 133 -12.65 3.69 13.35
N VAL A 134 -11.53 4.03 12.71
CA VAL A 134 -10.79 3.12 11.83
C VAL A 134 -9.78 2.36 12.68
N LYS A 135 -9.86 1.03 12.68
CA LYS A 135 -8.91 0.18 13.40
C LYS A 135 -7.56 0.19 12.68
N VAL A 136 -6.48 0.33 13.43
CA VAL A 136 -5.11 0.29 12.89
C VAL A 136 -4.33 -0.79 13.63
N GLU A 137 -3.70 -1.69 12.89
CA GLU A 137 -2.98 -2.84 13.45
C GLU A 137 -1.67 -3.06 12.70
N GLN A 138 -0.56 -3.18 13.44
CA GLN A 138 0.69 -3.61 12.86
C GLN A 138 0.69 -5.13 12.71
N VAL A 139 0.99 -5.61 11.51
CA VAL A 139 1.19 -7.03 11.25
C VAL A 139 2.67 -7.33 11.46
N GLU A 140 2.99 -7.88 12.63
CA GLU A 140 4.35 -8.32 12.96
C GLU A 140 4.82 -9.35 11.92
N GLY A 141 5.87 -8.97 11.20
CA GLY A 141 6.50 -9.83 10.21
C GLY A 141 7.52 -10.71 10.90
N ASN A 142 7.18 -11.98 11.14
CA ASN A 142 8.20 -13.00 10.87
C ASN A 142 8.59 -12.79 9.40
N GLU A 143 9.86 -12.49 9.11
CA GLU A 143 10.34 -12.16 7.77
C GLU A 143 9.79 -13.17 6.74
N ILE A 144 8.80 -12.75 5.95
CA ILE A 144 8.28 -13.59 4.88
C ILE A 144 9.28 -13.48 3.75
N SER A 145 10.18 -14.47 3.63
CA SER A 145 11.01 -14.63 2.45
C SER A 145 10.16 -15.15 1.30
N ILE A 146 10.07 -14.37 0.23
CA ILE A 146 9.49 -14.81 -1.04
C ILE A 146 10.67 -15.10 -1.98
N GLU A 147 10.98 -16.38 -2.16
CA GLU A 147 12.01 -16.81 -3.10
C GLU A 147 11.40 -17.01 -4.49
N PHE A 148 11.85 -16.22 -5.46
CA PHE A 148 11.51 -16.43 -6.86
C PHE A 148 12.57 -17.33 -7.49
N HIS A 149 12.24 -18.60 -7.70
CA HIS A 149 13.08 -19.46 -8.53
C HIS A 149 12.78 -19.17 -10.01
N SER A 150 13.62 -18.38 -10.66
CA SER A 150 13.60 -18.28 -12.12
C SER A 150 14.17 -19.58 -12.71
N GLN A 151 13.35 -20.40 -13.35
CA GLN A 151 13.88 -21.29 -14.38
C GLN A 151 14.22 -20.39 -15.57
N GLY A 152 15.50 -20.06 -15.71
CA GLY A 152 15.97 -19.25 -16.83
C GLY A 152 15.64 -19.94 -18.14
N ASN A 153 14.69 -19.39 -18.89
CA ASN A 153 14.70 -19.53 -20.34
C ASN A 153 15.35 -18.28 -20.89
N ASN A 154 16.65 -18.39 -21.19
CA ASN A 154 17.28 -17.56 -22.20
C ASN A 154 16.52 -17.74 -23.52
N GLN A 155 15.78 -16.72 -23.94
CA GLN A 155 15.57 -16.40 -25.36
C GLN A 155 15.66 -14.89 -25.52
#